data_AF-A0A812M0B1-F1
#
_entry.id   AF-A0A812M0B1-F1
#
_cell.length_a   1.000
_cell.length_b   1.000
_cell.length_c   1.000
_cell.angle_alpha   90.00
_cell.angle_beta   90.00
_cell.angle_gamma   90.00
#
_symmetry.space_group_name_H-M   'P 1'
#
loop_
_entity.id
_entity.type
_entity.pdbx_description
1 polymer ?
#
loop_
_entity_poly.entity_id
_entity_poly.type
_entity_poly.pdbx_seq_one_letter_code
_entity_poly.pdbx_strand_id
1 'polypeptide(L)'
;MDTQSHRLRRLALARGLRASPAEAAAAGAVEMATAILGEVTQMKKTKAAAAAGDEDPIHAMLELGVFLLASLVKDARSATLPKLGGADFQEAARHVWDNKQDHPQIIAALCYVLQALSLKLTKWQVQLSDGGEWSDLAAEQQLALRKATEKGEKVVHFRARGFPYEIDLKEMTQKNLKTGTSRTIQEVEVSIGALAGDAGGEEEVEAEKPYKWQVSNGKGGWWDFPEDVDTKLKEARAAGISVVKCTIRGQHYEVDIVNMHQKNCKVGTRREIRTLEL
;
A
#
# COMPACT_ATOMS: atom_id res chain seq x y z
N MET A 1 20.17 28.12 -22.20
CA MET A 1 19.27 28.87 -21.30
C MET A 1 19.45 28.32 -19.89
N ASP A 2 20.44 28.84 -19.16
CA ASP A 2 20.73 28.39 -17.80
C ASP A 2 21.33 29.56 -16.98
N THR A 3 20.47 30.42 -16.46
CA THR A 3 20.88 31.73 -15.90
C THR A 3 20.46 31.97 -14.46
N GLN A 4 19.62 31.12 -13.85
CA GLN A 4 19.22 31.28 -12.44
C GLN A 4 20.06 30.44 -11.47
N SER A 5 20.33 29.17 -11.78
CA SER A 5 21.07 28.27 -10.88
C SER A 5 22.53 28.70 -10.71
N HIS A 6 23.17 29.11 -11.81
CA HIS A 6 24.53 29.69 -11.79
C HIS A 6 24.62 31.02 -11.03
N ARG A 7 23.54 31.82 -11.01
CA ARG A 7 23.52 33.13 -10.34
C ARG A 7 23.41 32.98 -8.82
N LEU A 8 22.66 31.99 -8.34
CA LEU A 8 22.56 31.65 -6.92
C LEU A 8 23.86 31.05 -6.37
N ARG A 9 24.52 30.15 -7.12
CA ARG A 9 25.85 29.62 -6.75
C ARG A 9 26.93 30.71 -6.69
N ARG A 10 26.93 31.68 -7.62
CA ARG A 10 27.87 32.82 -7.59
C ARG A 10 27.62 33.78 -6.42
N LEU A 11 26.36 34.02 -6.07
CA LEU A 11 26.00 34.88 -4.92
C LEU A 11 26.34 34.24 -3.56
N ALA A 12 26.27 32.90 -3.45
CA ALA A 12 26.68 32.18 -2.26
C ALA A 12 28.22 32.17 -2.10
N LEU A 13 28.96 31.91 -3.18
CA LEU A 13 30.43 31.96 -3.20
C LEU A 13 30.97 33.37 -2.89
N ALA A 14 30.31 34.43 -3.38
CA ALA A 14 30.71 35.81 -3.12
C ALA A 14 30.49 36.27 -1.66
N ARG A 15 29.69 35.55 -0.86
CA ARG A 15 29.41 35.89 0.54
C ARG A 15 30.22 35.08 1.56
N GLY A 16 31.14 34.21 1.12
CA GLY A 16 31.96 33.39 2.02
C GLY A 16 31.18 32.38 2.87
N LEU A 17 29.88 32.22 2.61
CA LEU A 17 29.03 31.25 3.30
C LEU A 17 29.28 29.88 2.64
N ARG A 18 30.15 29.07 3.25
CA ARG A 18 30.23 27.65 2.93
C ARG A 18 28.88 27.03 3.30
N ALA A 19 28.18 26.51 2.29
CA ALA A 19 27.02 25.66 2.53
C ALA A 19 27.43 24.56 3.52
N SER A 20 26.62 24.37 4.55
CA SER A 20 26.87 23.31 5.51
C SER A 20 26.84 21.95 4.79
N PRO A 21 27.56 20.93 5.29
CA PRO A 21 27.51 19.58 4.73
C PRO A 21 26.07 19.05 4.57
N ALA A 22 25.17 19.41 5.49
CA ALA A 22 23.74 19.08 5.44
C ALA A 22 23.01 19.76 4.27
N GLU A 23 23.28 21.05 4.00
CA GLU A 23 22.69 21.76 2.86
C GLU A 23 23.20 21.22 1.51
N ALA A 24 24.47 20.82 1.44
CA ALA A 24 25.03 20.18 0.25
C ALA A 24 24.41 18.81 -0.01
N ALA A 25 24.19 18.00 1.04
CA ALA A 25 23.52 16.71 0.96
C ALA A 25 22.04 16.86 0.53
N ALA A 26 21.31 17.81 1.12
CA ALA A 26 19.92 18.10 0.76
C ALA A 26 19.79 18.57 -0.71
N ALA A 27 20.72 19.39 -1.19
CA ALA A 27 20.75 19.82 -2.59
C ALA A 27 20.99 18.64 -3.55
N GLY A 28 21.91 17.72 -3.21
CA GLY A 28 22.18 16.52 -3.99
C GLY A 28 20.98 15.56 -4.05
N ALA A 29 20.31 15.35 -2.92
CA ALA A 29 19.10 14.52 -2.85
C ALA A 29 17.92 15.11 -3.65
N VAL A 30 17.78 16.44 -3.68
CA VAL A 30 16.80 17.14 -4.52
C VAL A 30 17.11 17.00 -6.01
N GLU A 31 18.37 17.15 -6.40
CA GLU A 31 18.81 16.98 -7.80
C GLU A 31 18.53 15.55 -8.27
N MET A 32 18.80 14.57 -7.40
CA MET A 32 18.52 13.16 -7.65
C MET A 32 17.02 12.85 -7.74
N ALA A 33 16.20 13.34 -6.80
CA ALA A 33 14.74 13.17 -6.85
C ALA A 33 14.12 13.83 -8.09
N THR A 34 14.64 15.00 -8.51
CA THR A 34 14.20 15.70 -9.72
C THR A 34 14.60 14.94 -10.99
N ALA A 35 15.80 14.35 -11.02
CA ALA A 35 16.23 13.49 -12.12
C ALA A 35 15.36 12.22 -12.22
N ILE A 36 15.06 11.59 -11.08
CA ILE A 36 14.14 10.44 -10.99
C ILE A 36 12.75 10.81 -11.52
N LEU A 37 12.17 11.95 -11.12
CA LEU A 37 10.89 12.43 -11.65
C LEU A 37 10.94 12.72 -13.16
N GLY A 38 12.04 13.26 -13.66
CA GLY A 38 12.28 13.51 -15.09
C GLY A 38 12.27 12.21 -15.90
N GLU A 39 12.98 11.19 -15.42
CA GLU A 39 13.03 9.85 -16.02
C GLU A 39 11.66 9.15 -15.95
N VAL A 40 10.93 9.20 -14.83
CA VAL A 40 9.53 8.68 -14.75
C VAL A 40 8.63 9.34 -15.79
N THR A 41 8.78 10.65 -16.00
CA THR A 41 7.95 11.40 -16.96
C THR A 41 8.28 11.02 -18.41
N GLN A 42 9.57 10.86 -18.74
CA GLN A 42 10.00 10.35 -20.04
C GLN A 42 9.53 8.92 -20.27
N MET A 43 9.62 8.08 -19.24
CA MET A 43 9.18 6.69 -19.32
C MET A 43 7.67 6.55 -19.42
N LYS A 44 6.85 7.41 -18.80
CA LYS A 44 5.40 7.43 -19.07
C LYS A 44 5.09 7.77 -20.54
N LYS A 45 5.88 8.65 -21.15
CA LYS A 45 5.76 8.97 -22.59
C LYS A 45 6.20 7.80 -23.49
N THR A 46 7.20 7.01 -23.08
CA THR A 46 7.69 5.87 -23.87
C THR A 46 6.96 4.55 -23.58
N LYS A 47 6.40 4.35 -22.38
CA LYS A 47 5.56 3.20 -22.01
C LYS A 47 4.16 3.29 -22.63
N ALA A 48 3.69 4.50 -22.97
CA ALA A 48 2.59 4.68 -23.92
C ALA A 48 2.90 4.09 -25.32
N ALA A 49 4.18 3.80 -25.62
CA ALA A 49 4.63 3.20 -26.88
C ALA A 49 5.13 1.75 -26.76
N ALA A 50 5.29 1.18 -25.55
CA ALA A 50 5.84 -0.17 -25.38
C ALA A 50 5.17 -0.93 -24.23
N ALA A 51 4.29 -1.87 -24.59
CA ALA A 51 3.69 -2.84 -23.67
C ALA A 51 4.33 -4.21 -23.88
N ALA A 52 5.25 -4.62 -23.00
CA ALA A 52 5.58 -6.03 -22.71
C ALA A 52 6.48 -6.06 -21.46
N GLY A 53 6.20 -6.99 -20.54
CA GLY A 53 6.71 -6.99 -19.18
C GLY A 53 8.16 -7.42 -18.99
N ASP A 54 8.79 -6.86 -17.97
CA ASP A 54 9.38 -7.52 -16.81
C ASP A 54 9.58 -6.40 -15.76
N GLU A 55 9.58 -6.72 -14.46
CA GLU A 55 9.48 -5.80 -13.30
C GLU A 55 9.32 -4.30 -13.57
N ASP A 56 8.15 -3.75 -13.22
CA ASP A 56 7.79 -2.37 -13.55
C ASP A 56 8.85 -1.38 -13.03
N PRO A 57 9.64 -0.70 -13.88
CA PRO A 57 10.64 0.26 -13.43
C PRO A 57 10.03 1.42 -12.62
N ILE A 58 8.70 1.64 -12.76
CA ILE A 58 7.93 2.55 -11.90
C ILE A 58 7.93 2.06 -10.44
N HIS A 59 7.91 0.74 -10.21
CA HIS A 59 7.94 0.12 -8.89
C HIS A 59 9.27 0.35 -8.17
N ALA A 60 10.40 0.07 -8.83
CA ALA A 60 11.74 0.30 -8.27
C ALA A 60 11.99 1.80 -7.99
N MET A 61 11.45 2.69 -8.83
CA MET A 61 11.58 4.14 -8.64
C MET A 61 10.66 4.69 -7.56
N LEU A 62 9.49 4.10 -7.32
CA LEU A 62 8.63 4.47 -6.19
C LEU A 62 9.29 4.06 -4.86
N GLU A 63 9.92 2.89 -4.80
CA GLU A 63 10.69 2.47 -3.62
C GLU A 63 11.89 3.40 -3.36
N LEU A 64 12.68 3.71 -4.40
CA LEU A 64 13.79 4.67 -4.30
C LEU A 64 13.32 6.08 -3.94
N GLY A 65 12.19 6.53 -4.51
CA GLY A 65 11.61 7.84 -4.24
C GLY A 65 11.10 7.97 -2.80
N VAL A 66 10.42 6.94 -2.29
CA VAL A 66 9.95 6.90 -0.89
C VAL A 66 11.13 6.82 0.08
N PHE A 67 12.17 6.02 -0.24
CA PHE A 67 13.39 5.94 0.57
C PHE A 67 14.16 7.28 0.61
N LEU A 68 14.27 7.97 -0.52
CA LEU A 68 14.88 9.30 -0.62
C LEU A 68 14.06 10.37 0.09
N LEU A 69 12.73 10.33 -0.01
CA LEU A 69 11.84 11.26 0.71
C LEU A 69 11.90 11.05 2.23
N ALA A 70 11.92 9.81 2.71
CA ALA A 70 12.11 9.50 4.12
C ALA A 70 13.49 9.98 4.63
N SER A 71 14.54 9.87 3.81
CA SER A 71 15.88 10.39 4.12
C SER A 71 15.92 11.92 4.14
N LEU A 72 15.22 12.59 3.22
CA LEU A 72 15.11 14.05 3.15
C LEU A 72 14.29 14.65 4.30
N VAL A 73 13.26 13.94 4.78
CA VAL A 73 12.44 14.36 5.92
C VAL A 73 13.23 14.25 7.24
N LYS A 74 14.13 13.27 7.37
CA LYS A 74 15.03 13.13 8.53
C LYS A 74 15.97 14.32 8.71
N ASP A 75 16.39 14.96 7.61
CA ASP A 75 17.31 16.12 7.62
C ASP A 75 16.60 17.48 7.50
N ALA A 76 15.34 17.55 7.96
CA ALA A 76 14.42 18.68 7.95
C ALA A 76 15.04 20.09 7.83
N ARG A 77 15.10 20.63 6.59
CA ARG A 77 15.03 22.06 6.20
C ARG A 77 15.24 22.33 4.69
N SER A 78 14.86 21.40 3.82
CA SER A 78 15.05 21.59 2.37
C SER A 78 13.93 22.44 1.75
N ALA A 79 14.28 23.45 0.95
CA ALA A 79 13.39 24.33 0.18
C ALA A 79 12.52 23.61 -0.89
N THR A 80 12.52 22.26 -0.89
CA THR A 80 11.74 21.42 -1.79
C THR A 80 10.47 20.84 -1.19
N LEU A 81 10.28 20.88 0.13
CA LEU A 81 9.04 20.42 0.76
C LEU A 81 7.77 21.02 0.13
N PRO A 82 7.70 22.33 -0.21
CA PRO A 82 6.51 22.91 -0.84
C PRO A 82 6.17 22.31 -2.21
N LYS A 83 7.14 21.73 -2.92
CA LYS A 83 6.91 21.11 -4.25
C LYS A 83 6.29 19.71 -4.14
N LEU A 84 6.37 19.09 -2.97
CA LEU A 84 5.81 17.76 -2.69
C LEU A 84 4.37 17.82 -2.18
N GLY A 85 3.82 19.01 -1.90
CA GLY A 85 2.40 19.17 -1.54
C GLY A 85 1.44 19.17 -2.74
N GLY A 86 1.95 19.05 -3.97
CA GLY A 86 1.16 19.11 -5.19
C GLY A 86 0.23 17.91 -5.39
N ALA A 87 -0.80 18.09 -6.23
CA ALA A 87 -1.77 17.03 -6.58
C ALA A 87 -1.09 15.75 -7.10
N ASP A 88 -0.02 15.91 -7.90
CA ASP A 88 0.75 14.79 -8.46
C ASP A 88 1.37 13.89 -7.38
N PHE A 89 1.89 14.48 -6.29
CA PHE A 89 2.45 13.70 -5.18
C PHE A 89 1.37 12.98 -4.40
N GLN A 90 0.23 13.65 -4.14
CA GLN A 90 -0.90 13.00 -3.48
C GLN A 90 -1.44 11.83 -4.31
N GLU A 91 -1.51 11.96 -5.64
CA GLU A 91 -1.92 10.86 -6.52
C GLU A 91 -0.92 9.70 -6.48
N ALA A 92 0.39 9.98 -6.51
CA ALA A 92 1.42 8.96 -6.40
C ALA A 92 1.39 8.24 -5.03
N ALA A 93 1.25 9.00 -3.95
CA ALA A 93 1.10 8.47 -2.59
C ALA A 93 -0.10 7.53 -2.47
N ARG A 94 -1.26 7.94 -2.99
CA ARG A 94 -2.47 7.10 -3.01
C ARG A 94 -2.29 5.85 -3.87
N HIS A 95 -1.62 5.96 -5.02
CA HIS A 95 -1.35 4.80 -5.86
C HIS A 95 -0.50 3.75 -5.13
N VAL A 96 0.55 4.19 -4.42
CA VAL A 96 1.36 3.31 -3.58
C VAL A 96 0.50 2.69 -2.48
N TRP A 97 -0.30 3.49 -1.77
CA TRP A 97 -1.20 3.02 -0.72
C TRP A 97 -2.16 1.93 -1.20
N ASP A 98 -2.74 2.09 -2.37
CA ASP A 98 -3.76 1.16 -2.90
C ASP A 98 -3.14 -0.13 -3.47
N ASN A 99 -1.89 -0.12 -3.91
CA ASN A 99 -1.26 -1.24 -4.63
C ASN A 99 -0.14 -1.95 -3.85
N LYS A 100 0.28 -1.43 -2.69
CA LYS A 100 1.43 -1.93 -1.93
C LYS A 100 1.11 -2.18 -0.46
N GLN A 101 -0.15 -2.49 -0.14
CA GLN A 101 -0.57 -2.82 1.23
C GLN A 101 0.13 -4.07 1.79
N ASP A 102 0.62 -4.94 0.91
CA ASP A 102 1.41 -6.14 1.22
C ASP A 102 2.89 -5.86 1.54
N HIS A 103 3.33 -4.60 1.42
CA HIS A 103 4.70 -4.18 1.72
C HIS A 103 4.73 -3.19 2.89
N PRO A 104 4.74 -3.67 4.14
CA PRO A 104 4.59 -2.82 5.33
C PRO A 104 5.65 -1.72 5.43
N GLN A 105 6.89 -1.99 5.00
CA GLN A 105 7.97 -1.01 4.97
C GLN A 105 7.72 0.17 4.02
N ILE A 106 7.08 -0.06 2.86
CA ILE A 106 6.75 0.99 1.90
C ILE A 106 5.61 1.84 2.46
N ILE A 107 4.61 1.20 3.05
CA ILE A 107 3.46 1.86 3.68
C ILE A 107 3.92 2.73 4.86
N ALA A 108 4.80 2.21 5.72
CA ALA A 108 5.37 2.96 6.84
C ALA A 108 6.13 4.21 6.34
N ALA A 109 7.00 4.06 5.34
CA ALA A 109 7.74 5.18 4.79
C ALA A 109 6.84 6.22 4.10
N LEU A 110 5.79 5.78 3.39
CA LEU A 110 4.78 6.66 2.82
C LEU A 110 4.03 7.43 3.91
N CYS A 111 3.62 6.77 4.98
CA CYS A 111 2.98 7.36 6.16
C CYS A 111 3.83 8.48 6.75
N TYR A 112 5.15 8.27 6.94
CA TYR A 112 6.07 9.30 7.44
C TYR A 112 6.11 10.52 6.53
N VAL A 113 6.18 10.33 5.20
CA VAL A 113 6.22 11.44 4.25
C VAL A 113 4.90 12.22 4.25
N LEU A 114 3.76 11.52 4.24
CA LEU A 114 2.44 12.15 4.30
C LEU A 114 2.25 12.96 5.59
N GLN A 115 2.68 12.40 6.73
CA GLN A 115 2.64 13.09 8.02
C GLN A 115 3.54 14.34 8.03
N ALA A 116 4.76 14.25 7.50
CA ALA A 116 5.68 15.38 7.41
C ALA A 116 5.15 16.51 6.51
N LEU A 117 4.36 16.16 5.48
CA LEU A 117 3.73 17.12 4.58
C LEU A 117 2.34 17.56 5.06
N SER A 118 1.86 17.06 6.21
CA SER A 118 0.50 17.30 6.71
C SER A 118 -0.59 16.98 5.66
N LEU A 119 -0.34 15.96 4.84
CA LEU A 119 -1.26 15.52 3.81
C LEU A 119 -2.24 14.52 4.39
N LYS A 120 -3.53 14.76 4.12
CA LYS A 120 -4.60 13.85 4.51
C LYS A 120 -4.74 12.75 3.48
N LEU A 121 -4.65 11.50 3.93
CA LEU A 121 -5.05 10.36 3.12
C LEU A 121 -6.51 10.06 3.43
N THR A 122 -7.33 9.91 2.41
CA THR A 122 -8.74 9.54 2.55
C THR A 122 -9.01 8.24 1.82
N LYS A 123 -9.99 7.49 2.33
CA LYS A 123 -10.54 6.30 1.67
C LYS A 123 -12.05 6.30 1.74
N TRP A 124 -12.66 5.74 0.73
CA TRP A 124 -14.10 5.55 0.61
C TRP A 124 -14.52 4.21 1.18
N GLN A 125 -15.60 4.21 1.95
CA GLN A 125 -16.18 3.03 2.55
C GLN A 125 -17.66 2.91 2.17
N VAL A 126 -18.16 1.68 2.14
CA VAL A 126 -19.57 1.35 1.95
C VAL A 126 -20.10 0.58 3.15
N GLN A 127 -21.31 0.90 3.58
CA GLN A 127 -21.98 0.20 4.67
C GLN A 127 -22.61 -1.11 4.14
N LEU A 128 -22.15 -2.28 4.59
CA LEU A 128 -22.58 -3.57 4.04
C LEU A 128 -23.95 -4.04 4.55
N SER A 129 -24.36 -3.60 5.74
CA SER A 129 -25.61 -3.94 6.41
C SER A 129 -26.25 -2.70 7.03
N ASP A 130 -27.57 -2.72 7.18
CA ASP A 130 -28.35 -1.69 7.87
C ASP A 130 -28.03 -1.74 9.38
N GLY A 131 -26.84 -1.28 9.80
CA GLY A 131 -26.45 -1.39 11.20
C GLY A 131 -24.98 -1.29 11.58
N GLY A 132 -24.02 -1.14 10.66
CA GLY A 132 -22.75 -0.49 11.04
C GLY A 132 -21.44 -1.08 10.56
N GLU A 133 -21.42 -2.17 9.78
CA GLU A 133 -20.14 -2.62 9.24
C GLU A 133 -19.78 -1.82 7.98
N TRP A 134 -18.76 -0.97 8.12
CA TRP A 134 -18.13 -0.25 7.03
C TRP A 134 -17.04 -1.11 6.40
N SER A 135 -17.10 -1.24 5.08
CA SER A 135 -16.11 -1.97 4.30
C SER A 135 -15.45 -1.04 3.30
N ASP A 136 -14.13 -1.13 3.19
CA ASP A 136 -13.36 -0.34 2.22
C ASP A 136 -13.77 -0.71 0.79
N LEU A 137 -14.00 0.31 -0.04
CA LEU A 137 -14.17 0.10 -1.47
C LEU A 137 -12.84 -0.35 -2.09
N ALA A 138 -12.92 -1.14 -3.15
CA ALA A 138 -11.74 -1.64 -3.87
C ALA A 138 -10.91 -0.49 -4.46
N ALA A 139 -9.60 -0.66 -4.62
CA ALA A 139 -8.67 0.35 -5.13
C ALA A 139 -9.15 1.08 -6.40
N GLU A 140 -9.71 0.32 -7.36
CA GLU A 140 -10.26 0.87 -8.61
C GLU A 140 -11.44 1.82 -8.36
N GLN A 141 -12.28 1.49 -7.38
CA GLN A 141 -13.43 2.30 -6.97
C GLN A 141 -12.97 3.55 -6.19
N GLN A 142 -11.97 3.41 -5.32
CA GLN A 142 -11.32 4.53 -4.63
C GLN A 142 -10.81 5.57 -5.65
N LEU A 143 -10.12 5.11 -6.69
CA LEU A 143 -9.60 5.96 -7.75
C LEU A 143 -10.70 6.63 -8.57
N ALA A 144 -11.76 5.89 -8.94
CA ALA A 144 -12.87 6.41 -9.71
C ALA A 144 -13.62 7.52 -8.95
N LEU A 145 -13.92 7.30 -7.67
CA LEU A 145 -14.62 8.28 -6.83
C LEU A 145 -13.80 9.55 -6.63
N ARG A 146 -12.49 9.43 -6.39
CA ARG A 146 -11.62 10.61 -6.26
C ARG A 146 -11.58 11.45 -7.53
N LYS A 147 -11.41 10.82 -8.70
CA LYS A 147 -11.43 11.53 -9.99
C LYS A 147 -12.76 12.23 -10.25
N ALA A 148 -13.86 11.61 -9.86
CA ALA A 148 -15.18 12.20 -9.96
C ALA A 148 -15.34 13.41 -9.02
N THR A 149 -14.93 13.30 -7.76
CA THR A 149 -14.94 14.39 -6.78
C THR A 149 -14.09 15.57 -7.24
N GLU A 150 -12.88 15.34 -7.74
CA GLU A 150 -11.98 16.39 -8.27
C GLU A 150 -12.58 17.13 -9.47
N LYS A 151 -13.34 16.42 -10.32
CA LYS A 151 -14.05 17.01 -11.46
C LYS A 151 -15.39 17.66 -11.09
N GLY A 152 -15.86 17.51 -9.85
CA GLY A 152 -17.19 17.94 -9.44
C GLY A 152 -18.32 17.12 -10.07
N GLU A 153 -18.04 15.88 -10.47
CA GLU A 153 -19.07 14.94 -10.93
C GLU A 153 -19.97 14.56 -9.73
N LYS A 154 -21.27 14.35 -10.00
CA LYS A 154 -22.24 13.98 -8.96
C LYS A 154 -22.54 12.49 -8.93
N VAL A 155 -22.32 11.80 -10.05
CA VAL A 155 -22.72 10.41 -10.23
C VAL A 155 -21.59 9.64 -10.91
N VAL A 156 -21.22 8.50 -10.33
CA VAL A 156 -20.17 7.61 -10.83
C VAL A 156 -20.76 6.23 -11.12
N HIS A 157 -20.43 5.66 -12.28
CA HIS A 157 -20.88 4.32 -12.65
C HIS A 157 -19.70 3.36 -12.72
N PHE A 158 -19.84 2.17 -12.15
CA PHE A 158 -18.83 1.11 -12.29
C PHE A 158 -19.47 -0.28 -12.22
N ARG A 159 -18.68 -1.30 -12.57
CA ARG A 159 -19.07 -2.71 -12.44
C ARG A 159 -18.18 -3.39 -11.41
N ALA A 160 -18.80 -4.08 -10.47
CA ALA A 160 -18.08 -4.89 -9.49
C ALA A 160 -18.71 -6.28 -9.44
N ARG A 161 -17.88 -7.33 -9.57
CA ARG A 161 -18.34 -8.74 -9.57
C ARG A 161 -19.49 -9.02 -10.55
N GLY A 162 -19.48 -8.35 -11.71
CA GLY A 162 -20.52 -8.48 -12.75
C GLY A 162 -21.81 -7.71 -12.50
N PHE A 163 -21.95 -6.99 -11.39
CA PHE A 163 -23.11 -6.16 -11.09
C PHE A 163 -22.83 -4.68 -11.43
N PRO A 164 -23.78 -3.98 -12.09
CA PRO A 164 -23.68 -2.55 -12.32
C PRO A 164 -24.07 -1.77 -11.06
N TYR A 165 -23.23 -0.81 -10.68
CA TYR A 165 -23.46 0.11 -9.56
C TYR A 165 -23.42 1.55 -10.03
N GLU A 166 -24.24 2.37 -9.39
CA GLU A 166 -24.23 3.82 -9.46
C GLU A 166 -23.90 4.36 -8.06
N ILE A 167 -22.96 5.30 -7.97
CA ILE A 167 -22.70 6.05 -6.75
C ILE A 167 -23.15 7.49 -6.97
N ASP A 168 -24.04 7.97 -6.11
CA ASP A 168 -24.42 9.37 -6.00
C ASP A 168 -23.56 10.03 -4.90
N LEU A 169 -22.65 10.91 -5.29
CA LEU A 169 -21.74 11.64 -4.41
C LEU A 169 -22.43 12.79 -3.66
N LYS A 170 -23.61 13.23 -4.12
CA LYS A 170 -24.40 14.26 -3.44
C LYS A 170 -25.20 13.65 -2.30
N GLU A 171 -25.84 12.51 -2.55
CA GLU A 171 -26.62 11.78 -1.55
C GLU A 171 -25.75 10.83 -0.71
N MET A 172 -24.48 10.63 -1.08
CA MET A 172 -23.55 9.71 -0.44
C MET A 172 -24.10 8.28 -0.39
N THR A 173 -24.59 7.79 -1.54
CA THR A 173 -25.16 6.44 -1.67
C THR A 173 -24.57 5.66 -2.85
N GLN A 174 -24.51 4.33 -2.69
CA GLN A 174 -24.22 3.36 -3.71
C GLN A 174 -25.47 2.53 -3.99
N LYS A 175 -25.95 2.51 -5.23
CA LYS A 175 -27.11 1.74 -5.69
C LYS A 175 -26.70 0.61 -6.62
N ASN A 176 -27.12 -0.61 -6.30
CA ASN A 176 -27.04 -1.72 -7.23
C ASN A 176 -28.17 -1.57 -8.26
N LEU A 177 -27.82 -1.30 -9.52
CA LEU A 177 -28.81 -1.02 -10.58
C LEU A 177 -29.62 -2.27 -10.97
N LYS A 178 -29.16 -3.48 -10.62
CA LYS A 178 -29.88 -4.72 -10.88
C LYS A 178 -30.91 -5.05 -9.80
N THR A 179 -30.57 -4.86 -8.52
CA THR A 179 -31.47 -5.20 -7.39
C THR A 179 -32.25 -4.01 -6.86
N GLY A 180 -31.85 -2.78 -7.21
CA GLY A 180 -32.39 -1.54 -6.65
C GLY A 180 -31.93 -1.24 -5.22
N THR A 181 -31.13 -2.12 -4.60
CA THR A 181 -30.63 -1.95 -3.23
C THR A 181 -29.65 -0.78 -3.17
N SER A 182 -29.87 0.14 -2.24
CA SER A 182 -28.97 1.27 -1.96
C SER A 182 -28.27 1.10 -0.63
N ARG A 183 -27.03 1.58 -0.53
CA ARG A 183 -26.18 1.58 0.67
C ARG A 183 -25.53 2.92 0.85
N THR A 184 -25.29 3.34 2.08
CA THR A 184 -24.56 4.57 2.38
C THR A 184 -23.08 4.39 2.08
N ILE A 185 -22.44 5.44 1.58
CA ILE A 185 -20.99 5.54 1.46
C ILE A 185 -20.46 6.70 2.28
N GLN A 186 -19.18 6.66 2.63
CA GLN A 186 -18.50 7.77 3.29
C GLN A 186 -17.05 7.87 2.83
N GLU A 187 -16.52 9.08 2.84
CA GLU A 187 -15.08 9.32 2.75
C GLU A 187 -14.56 9.52 4.18
N VAL A 188 -13.60 8.68 4.59
CA VAL A 188 -12.97 8.76 5.91
C VAL A 188 -11.51 9.14 5.78
N GLU A 189 -11.05 9.99 6.69
CA GLU A 189 -9.63 10.29 6.87
C GLU A 189 -8.94 9.05 7.47
N VAL A 190 -7.86 8.64 6.82
CA VAL A 190 -7.05 7.51 7.25
C VAL A 190 -6.06 8.03 8.28
N SER A 191 -6.23 7.63 9.54
CA SER A 191 -5.31 7.97 10.62
C SER A 191 -3.95 7.33 10.37
N ILE A 192 -3.02 8.12 9.84
CA ILE A 192 -1.63 7.70 9.56
C ILE A 192 -0.96 7.12 10.83
N GLY A 193 -1.25 7.70 12.01
CA GLY A 193 -0.71 7.24 13.29
C GLY A 193 -1.17 5.84 13.72
N ALA A 194 -2.35 5.39 13.29
CA ALA A 194 -2.84 4.03 13.58
C ALA A 194 -2.20 2.97 12.66
N LEU A 195 -1.58 3.40 11.57
CA LEU A 195 -0.94 2.53 10.58
C LEU A 195 0.57 2.47 10.73
N ALA A 196 1.15 3.52 11.32
CA ALA A 196 2.56 3.55 11.73
C ALA A 196 2.80 2.90 13.11
N GLY A 197 1.72 2.60 13.85
CA GLY A 197 1.78 2.01 15.18
C GLY A 197 1.91 0.48 15.15
N ASP A 198 3.11 -0.02 14.87
CA ASP A 198 3.72 -1.24 15.47
C ASP A 198 5.21 -1.42 15.10
N ALA A 199 5.90 -0.37 14.61
CA ALA A 199 7.28 -0.51 14.14
C ALA A 199 8.33 0.11 15.08
N GLY A 200 7.94 0.60 16.28
CA GLY A 200 8.91 1.30 17.13
C GLY A 200 8.47 1.74 18.53
N GLY A 201 7.35 1.23 19.03
CA GLY A 201 7.23 1.08 20.48
C GLY A 201 8.01 -0.16 20.85
N GLU A 202 8.90 -0.09 21.82
CA GLU A 202 9.28 -1.26 22.61
C GLU A 202 8.02 -1.69 23.39
N GLU A 203 6.99 -2.12 22.67
CA GLU A 203 5.90 -2.87 23.25
C GLU A 203 6.57 -4.16 23.69
N GLU A 204 6.56 -4.39 25.00
CA GLU A 204 6.98 -5.61 25.64
C GLU A 204 6.16 -6.72 24.97
N VAL A 205 6.74 -7.31 23.90
CA VAL A 205 6.06 -8.27 23.04
C VAL A 205 5.57 -9.36 23.96
N GLU A 206 4.28 -9.34 24.27
CA GLU A 206 3.67 -10.34 25.11
C GLU A 206 3.89 -11.65 24.36
N ALA A 207 4.89 -12.40 24.82
CA ALA A 207 5.49 -13.47 24.04
C ALA A 207 4.36 -14.37 23.54
N GLU A 208 4.12 -14.37 22.21
CA GLU A 208 3.01 -15.12 21.64
C GLU A 208 3.11 -16.55 22.16
N LYS A 209 2.05 -16.99 22.85
CA LYS A 209 2.02 -18.32 23.45
C LYS A 209 2.41 -19.33 22.37
N PRO A 210 3.30 -20.29 22.67
CA PRO A 210 3.73 -21.27 21.69
C PRO A 210 2.49 -21.99 21.12
N TYR A 211 2.40 -22.08 19.80
CA TYR A 211 1.32 -22.79 19.12
C TYR A 211 1.85 -23.70 18.02
N LYS A 212 1.01 -24.63 17.58
CA LYS A 212 1.27 -25.49 16.42
C LYS A 212 0.10 -25.50 15.44
N TRP A 213 0.40 -25.63 14.16
CA TRP A 213 -0.58 -25.79 13.11
C TRP A 213 -1.03 -27.24 13.00
N GLN A 214 -2.33 -27.42 12.80
CA GLN A 214 -2.96 -28.72 12.55
C GLN A 214 -3.82 -28.67 11.29
N VAL A 215 -3.95 -29.82 10.62
CA VAL A 215 -4.85 -30.03 9.49
C VAL A 215 -5.89 -31.11 9.81
N SER A 216 -7.13 -30.89 9.42
CA SER A 216 -8.21 -31.86 9.60
C SER A 216 -7.94 -33.14 8.81
N ASN A 217 -8.14 -34.29 9.45
CA ASN A 217 -7.98 -35.60 8.80
C ASN A 217 -9.24 -36.06 8.05
N GLY A 218 -10.31 -35.25 8.04
CA GLY A 218 -11.59 -35.55 7.39
C GLY A 218 -12.48 -36.56 8.12
N LYS A 219 -12.05 -37.05 9.30
CA LYS A 219 -12.80 -37.99 10.16
C LYS A 219 -13.04 -37.40 11.56
N GLY A 220 -13.11 -36.07 11.65
CA GLY A 220 -13.27 -35.35 12.92
C GLY A 220 -12.00 -35.27 13.78
N GLY A 221 -10.85 -35.76 13.30
CA GLY A 221 -9.56 -35.61 13.98
C GLY A 221 -8.65 -34.60 13.30
N TRP A 222 -7.54 -34.30 13.97
CA TRP A 222 -6.54 -33.32 13.53
C TRP A 222 -5.15 -33.94 13.54
N TRP A 223 -4.34 -33.61 12.55
CA TRP A 223 -2.93 -33.99 12.48
C TRP A 223 -2.07 -32.75 12.53
N ASP A 224 -0.99 -32.83 13.32
CA ASP A 224 0.03 -31.79 13.34
C ASP A 224 0.71 -31.70 11.97
N PHE A 225 1.00 -30.49 11.53
CA PHE A 225 1.90 -30.30 10.39
C PHE A 225 3.31 -30.81 10.75
N PRO A 226 4.07 -31.35 9.78
CA PRO A 226 5.50 -31.57 9.97
C PRO A 226 6.20 -30.29 10.42
N GLU A 227 7.22 -30.40 11.28
CA GLU A 227 7.90 -29.26 11.92
C GLU A 227 8.46 -28.23 10.91
N ASP A 228 8.95 -28.70 9.77
CA ASP A 228 9.46 -27.84 8.69
C ASP A 228 8.33 -27.04 8.01
N VAL A 229 7.12 -27.61 7.93
CA VAL A 229 5.95 -26.93 7.39
C VAL A 229 5.34 -26.00 8.44
N ASP A 230 5.26 -26.42 9.70
CA ASP A 230 4.78 -25.60 10.81
C ASP A 230 5.60 -24.30 10.96
N THR A 231 6.93 -24.43 10.91
CA THR A 231 7.86 -23.28 10.91
C THR A 231 7.59 -22.34 9.73
N LYS A 232 7.44 -22.87 8.51
CA LYS A 232 7.12 -22.05 7.33
C LYS A 232 5.78 -21.32 7.44
N LEU A 233 4.77 -21.94 8.06
CA LEU A 233 3.47 -21.31 8.26
C LEU A 233 3.55 -20.18 9.31
N LYS A 234 4.35 -20.35 10.36
CA LYS A 234 4.63 -19.29 11.35
C LYS A 234 5.34 -18.11 10.72
N GLU A 235 6.41 -18.36 9.95
CA GLU A 235 7.15 -17.33 9.22
C GLU A 235 6.24 -16.59 8.22
N ALA A 236 5.44 -17.34 7.46
CA ALA A 236 4.49 -16.76 6.52
C ALA A 236 3.45 -15.87 7.22
N ARG A 237 2.93 -16.30 8.38
CA ARG A 237 1.99 -15.49 9.18
C ARG A 237 2.65 -14.21 9.69
N ALA A 238 3.86 -14.30 10.23
CA ALA A 238 4.62 -13.13 10.70
C ALA A 238 4.95 -12.16 9.55
N ALA A 239 5.15 -12.69 8.33
CA ALA A 239 5.41 -11.89 7.13
C ALA A 239 4.13 -11.41 6.41
N GLY A 240 2.93 -11.72 6.90
CA GLY A 240 1.67 -11.37 6.24
C GLY A 240 1.39 -12.12 4.92
N ILE A 241 2.10 -13.22 4.64
CA ILE A 241 1.93 -14.03 3.43
C ILE A 241 0.70 -14.94 3.59
N SER A 242 -0.28 -14.79 2.71
CA SER A 242 -1.58 -15.50 2.84
C SER A 242 -1.58 -16.95 2.37
N VAL A 243 -0.70 -17.32 1.44
CA VAL A 243 -0.67 -18.68 0.83
C VAL A 243 0.75 -19.25 0.83
N VAL A 244 0.91 -20.44 1.41
CA VAL A 244 2.18 -21.18 1.47
C VAL A 244 2.09 -22.45 0.64
N LYS A 245 3.06 -22.67 -0.24
CA LYS A 245 3.20 -23.93 -1.00
C LYS A 245 4.16 -24.86 -0.28
N CYS A 246 3.74 -26.09 -0.02
CA CYS A 246 4.56 -27.08 0.67
C CYS A 246 4.38 -28.49 0.09
N THR A 247 5.34 -29.37 0.41
CA THR A 247 5.30 -30.78 0.02
C THR A 247 5.25 -31.64 1.27
N ILE A 248 4.17 -32.41 1.44
CA ILE A 248 3.97 -33.29 2.61
C ILE A 248 3.84 -34.71 2.10
N ARG A 249 4.76 -35.60 2.50
CA ARG A 249 4.80 -37.02 2.08
C ARG A 249 4.73 -37.18 0.55
N GLY A 250 5.47 -36.34 -0.18
CA GLY A 250 5.54 -36.38 -1.65
C GLY A 250 4.32 -35.83 -2.39
N GLN A 251 3.35 -35.23 -1.68
CA GLN A 251 2.21 -34.55 -2.29
C GLN A 251 2.34 -33.03 -2.12
N HIS A 252 1.94 -32.28 -3.14
CA HIS A 252 2.00 -30.81 -3.14
C HIS A 252 0.70 -30.19 -2.65
N TYR A 253 0.82 -29.18 -1.79
CA TYR A 253 -0.30 -28.48 -1.18
C TYR A 253 -0.10 -26.96 -1.26
N GLU A 254 -1.23 -26.27 -1.36
CA GLU A 254 -1.36 -24.85 -1.06
C GLU A 254 -2.08 -24.71 0.27
N VAL A 255 -1.48 -24.01 1.23
CA VAL A 255 -2.04 -23.74 2.55
C VAL A 255 -2.38 -22.25 2.60
N ASP A 256 -3.67 -21.96 2.63
CA ASP A 256 -4.21 -20.61 2.78
C ASP A 256 -4.45 -20.33 4.26
N ILE A 257 -3.58 -19.52 4.86
CA ILE A 257 -3.59 -19.25 6.30
C ILE A 257 -4.60 -18.17 6.69
N VAL A 258 -5.15 -17.43 5.72
CA VAL A 258 -6.19 -16.42 5.96
C VAL A 258 -7.56 -17.10 5.95
N ASN A 259 -7.82 -17.93 4.94
CA ASN A 259 -9.06 -18.68 4.83
C ASN A 259 -9.05 -19.96 5.68
N MET A 260 -7.92 -20.33 6.30
CA MET A 260 -7.77 -21.51 7.14
C MET A 260 -8.07 -22.83 6.42
N HIS A 261 -7.50 -23.01 5.22
CA HIS A 261 -7.63 -24.25 4.45
C HIS A 261 -6.33 -24.70 3.79
N GLN A 262 -6.12 -26.01 3.76
CA GLN A 262 -5.14 -26.68 2.90
C GLN A 262 -5.86 -27.24 1.66
N LYS A 263 -5.26 -27.10 0.48
CA LYS A 263 -5.72 -27.68 -0.79
C LYS A 263 -4.64 -28.57 -1.38
N ASN A 264 -4.96 -29.82 -1.69
CA ASN A 264 -4.07 -30.68 -2.48
C ASN A 264 -4.04 -30.20 -3.94
N CYS A 265 -2.87 -29.90 -4.49
CA CYS A 265 -2.75 -29.33 -5.83
C CYS A 265 -3.11 -30.31 -6.95
N LYS A 266 -3.00 -31.63 -6.70
CA LYS A 266 -3.28 -32.67 -7.70
C LYS A 266 -4.76 -33.03 -7.76
N VAL A 267 -5.37 -33.25 -6.60
CA VAL A 267 -6.76 -33.77 -6.50
C VAL A 267 -7.77 -32.64 -6.25
N GLY A 268 -7.30 -31.47 -5.82
CA GLY A 268 -8.16 -30.32 -5.50
C GLY A 268 -8.91 -30.44 -4.16
N THR A 269 -8.80 -31.57 -3.46
CA THR A 269 -9.42 -31.78 -2.15
C THR A 269 -8.94 -30.73 -1.15
N ARG A 270 -9.89 -30.15 -0.41
CA ARG A 270 -9.64 -29.15 0.63
C ARG A 270 -9.83 -29.75 2.02
N ARG A 271 -9.06 -29.26 3.00
CA ARG A 271 -9.14 -29.60 4.42
C ARG A 271 -8.98 -28.34 5.24
N GLU A 272 -9.70 -28.25 6.34
CA GLU A 272 -9.55 -27.15 7.30
C GLU A 272 -8.18 -27.24 8.01
N ILE A 273 -7.62 -26.09 8.36
CA ILE A 273 -6.45 -25.99 9.24
C ILE A 273 -6.80 -25.16 10.47
N ARG A 274 -6.02 -25.31 11.55
CA ARG A 274 -6.16 -24.51 12.76
C ARG A 274 -4.82 -24.36 13.48
N THR A 275 -4.76 -23.42 14.41
CA THR A 275 -3.69 -23.36 15.43
C THR A 275 -4.17 -23.99 16.73
N LEU A 276 -3.26 -24.65 17.45
CA LEU A 276 -3.46 -25.16 18.80
C LEU A 276 -2.40 -24.53 19.71
N GLU A 277 -2.83 -23.76 20.71
CA GLU A 277 -1.94 -23.27 21.79
C GLU A 277 -1.39 -24.47 22.59
N LEU A 278 -0.09 -24.44 22.90
CA LEU A 278 0.65 -25.49 23.59
C LEU A 278 0.73 -25.25 25.10
#